data_AF-A0A9E5EWZ0-F1
#
_entry.id   AF-A0A9E5EWZ0-F1
#
_cell.length_a   1.000
_cell.length_b   1.000
_cell.length_c   1.000
_cell.angle_alpha   90.00
_cell.angle_beta   90.00
_cell.angle_gamma   90.00
#
_symmetry.space_group_name_H-M   'P 1'
#
loop_
_entity.id
_entity.type
_entity.pdbx_description
1 polymer ?
#
loop_
_entity_poly.entity_id
_entity_poly.type
_entity_poly.pdbx_seq_one_letter_code
_entity_poly.pdbx_strand_id
1 'polypeptide(L)'
;PKLPDYRDEKVSIEDRARSYLHSNCSHCHIKWGGGNAEFKLHLGLDLKDLGIVNTAPVHGNFKIDGAKLLVPGQPEKSIILERMKMTTLGRMPHIGSRVVDDQAVQLVHDWIKGLK
;
A
#
# COMPACT_ATOMS: atom_id res chain seq x y z
N PRO A 1 14.31 9.26 -8.27
CA PRO A 1 13.01 9.92 -8.55
C PRO A 1 12.66 10.92 -7.45
N LYS A 2 12.04 12.06 -7.79
CA LYS A 2 11.53 13.01 -6.79
C LYS A 2 10.27 12.42 -6.15
N LEU A 3 10.21 12.43 -4.82
CA LEU A 3 9.02 12.03 -4.06
C LEU A 3 8.15 13.29 -3.85
N PRO A 4 6.99 13.41 -4.51
CA PRO A 4 6.08 14.52 -4.24
C PRO A 4 5.50 14.41 -2.82
N ASP A 5 5.14 15.56 -2.25
CA ASP A 5 4.34 15.59 -1.03
C ASP A 5 2.97 14.97 -1.33
N TYR A 6 2.59 13.95 -0.55
CA TYR A 6 1.31 13.27 -0.73
C TYR A 6 0.11 14.17 -0.40
N ARG A 7 0.35 15.33 0.23
CA ARG A 7 -0.67 16.35 0.52
C ARG A 7 -0.81 17.41 -0.57
N ASP A 8 0.09 17.45 -1.56
CA ASP A 8 0.01 18.43 -2.65
C ASP A 8 -1.03 18.02 -3.69
N GLU A 9 -2.24 18.57 -3.57
CA GLU A 9 -3.37 18.27 -4.46
C GLU A 9 -3.14 18.61 -5.94
N LYS A 10 -2.10 19.39 -6.27
CA LYS A 10 -1.72 19.68 -7.67
C LYS A 10 -1.05 18.48 -8.34
N VAL A 11 -0.57 17.52 -7.57
CA VAL A 11 0.07 16.29 -8.06
C VAL A 11 -1.00 15.21 -8.26
N SER A 12 -0.77 14.34 -9.25
CA SER A 12 -1.68 13.22 -9.53
C SER A 12 -1.90 12.35 -8.28
N ILE A 13 -3.09 11.78 -8.15
CA ILE A 13 -3.42 10.90 -7.02
C ILE A 13 -2.49 9.68 -6.96
N GLU A 14 -2.12 9.15 -8.12
CA GLU A 14 -1.21 8.01 -8.23
C GLU A 14 0.18 8.39 -7.72
N ASP A 15 0.78 9.48 -8.18
CA ASP A 15 2.11 9.88 -7.75
C ASP A 15 2.16 10.15 -6.24
N ARG A 16 1.12 10.79 -5.69
CA ARG A 16 0.98 11.01 -4.25
C ARG A 16 0.89 9.69 -3.47
N ALA A 17 -0.01 8.80 -3.85
CA ALA A 17 -0.21 7.52 -3.18
C ALA A 17 1.06 6.66 -3.25
N ARG A 18 1.69 6.60 -4.42
CA ARG A 18 2.92 5.84 -4.64
C ARG A 18 4.12 6.46 -3.93
N SER A 19 4.20 7.78 -3.81
CA SER A 19 5.20 8.49 -3.00
C SER A 19 5.10 8.13 -1.52
N TYR A 20 3.87 8.12 -0.99
CA TYR A 20 3.60 7.72 0.39
C TYR A 20 4.02 6.26 0.65
N LEU A 21 3.57 5.32 -0.21
CA LEU A 21 3.93 3.90 -0.09
C LEU A 21 5.44 3.67 -0.24
N HIS A 22 6.10 4.42 -1.11
CA HIS A 22 7.55 4.33 -1.26
C HIS A 22 8.26 4.75 0.03
N SER A 23 7.91 5.91 0.57
CA SER A 23 8.54 6.49 1.76
C SER A 23 8.31 5.65 3.02
N ASN A 24 7.11 5.08 3.17
CA ASN A 24 6.71 4.40 4.40
C ASN A 24 6.82 2.87 4.35
N CYS A 25 6.98 2.26 3.17
CA CYS A 25 6.88 0.80 3.03
C CYS A 25 8.00 0.17 2.20
N SER A 26 8.55 0.87 1.20
CA SER A 26 9.46 0.24 0.23
C SER A 26 10.76 -0.26 0.82
N HIS A 27 11.24 0.33 1.93
CA HIS A 27 12.44 -0.11 2.61
C HIS A 27 12.35 -1.54 3.18
N CYS A 28 11.15 -2.01 3.56
CA CYS A 28 10.90 -3.39 4.01
C CYS A 28 10.29 -4.26 2.91
N HIS A 29 9.48 -3.67 2.02
CA HIS A 29 8.82 -4.33 0.90
C HIS A 29 9.69 -4.25 -0.36
N ILE A 30 10.83 -4.93 -0.30
CA ILE A 30 11.72 -5.24 -1.41
C ILE A 30 12.10 -6.72 -1.34
N LYS A 31 12.58 -7.27 -2.46
CA LYS A 31 13.11 -8.63 -2.50
C LYS A 31 14.17 -8.80 -1.41
N TRP A 32 13.94 -9.74 -0.48
CA TRP A 32 14.80 -10.02 0.69
C TRP A 32 14.88 -8.93 1.78
N GLY A 33 14.01 -7.91 1.77
CA GLY A 33 14.06 -6.75 2.68
C GLY A 33 13.53 -6.96 4.11
N GLY A 34 13.39 -8.21 4.56
CA GLY A 34 12.89 -8.54 5.92
C GLY A 34 11.37 -8.43 6.11
N GLY A 35 10.63 -7.79 5.19
CA GLY A 35 9.16 -7.74 5.22
C GLY A 35 8.47 -9.05 4.78
N ASN A 36 9.22 -10.07 4.36
CA ASN A 36 8.72 -11.32 3.77
C ASN A 36 7.64 -11.09 2.70
N ALA A 37 7.88 -10.07 1.87
CA ALA A 37 7.02 -9.67 0.77
C ALA A 37 7.77 -9.91 -0.55
N GLU A 38 7.18 -10.72 -1.42
CA GLU A 38 7.69 -10.97 -2.78
C GLU A 38 7.38 -9.81 -3.76
N PHE A 39 6.76 -8.75 -3.26
CA PHE A 39 6.35 -7.58 -4.02
C PHE A 39 7.18 -6.35 -3.64
N LYS A 40 7.08 -5.30 -4.46
CA LYS A 40 7.81 -4.05 -4.30
C LYS A 40 6.83 -2.89 -4.15
N LEU A 41 7.24 -1.84 -3.43
CA LEU A 41 6.50 -0.58 -3.35
C LEU A 41 7.36 0.62 -3.77
N HIS A 42 8.23 0.39 -4.76
CA HIS A 42 9.17 1.41 -5.22
C HIS A 42 8.52 2.38 -6.22
N LEU A 43 8.60 3.69 -6.00
CA LEU A 43 8.00 4.68 -6.91
C LEU A 43 8.58 4.60 -8.33
N GLY A 44 9.87 4.29 -8.46
CA GLY A 44 10.57 4.22 -9.76
C GLY A 44 10.23 3.03 -10.66
N LEU A 45 9.30 2.15 -10.28
CA LEU A 45 8.83 1.03 -11.11
C LEU A 45 7.43 1.33 -11.67
N ASP A 46 6.97 0.63 -12.69
CA ASP A 46 5.56 0.69 -13.10
C ASP A 46 4.69 -0.12 -12.14
N LEU A 47 3.39 0.19 -12.06
CA LEU A 47 2.44 -0.53 -11.21
C LEU A 47 2.43 -2.05 -11.47
N LYS A 48 2.54 -2.46 -12.74
CA LYS A 48 2.62 -3.87 -13.15
C LYS A 48 3.87 -4.59 -12.61
N ASP A 49 4.97 -3.86 -12.42
CA ASP A 49 6.26 -4.40 -11.99
C ASP A 49 6.39 -4.44 -10.45
N LEU A 50 5.42 -3.87 -9.74
CA LEU A 50 5.35 -3.93 -8.28
C LEU A 50 4.98 -5.33 -7.77
N GLY A 51 4.28 -6.14 -8.57
CA GLY A 51 3.84 -7.48 -8.16
C GLY A 51 2.76 -7.47 -7.07
N ILE A 52 2.04 -6.36 -6.88
CA ILE A 52 0.95 -6.22 -5.89
C ILE A 52 -0.44 -6.44 -6.47
N VAL A 53 -0.62 -6.19 -7.77
CA VAL A 53 -1.94 -6.19 -8.42
C VAL A 53 -2.46 -7.62 -8.53
N ASN A 54 -3.62 -7.89 -7.93
CA ASN A 54 -4.30 -9.20 -7.90
C ASN A 54 -3.46 -10.35 -7.32
N THR A 55 -2.40 -10.03 -6.58
CA THR A 55 -1.52 -11.01 -5.94
C THR A 55 -2.12 -11.55 -4.65
N ALA A 56 -2.03 -12.86 -4.43
CA ALA A 56 -2.51 -13.50 -3.21
C ALA A 56 -1.68 -13.06 -1.98
N PRO A 57 -2.31 -12.77 -0.83
CA PRO A 57 -1.58 -12.41 0.38
C PRO A 57 -0.94 -13.65 1.01
N VAL A 58 0.30 -13.50 1.51
CA VAL A 58 1.04 -14.60 2.17
C VAL A 58 0.78 -14.62 3.69
N HIS A 59 0.47 -13.47 4.28
CA HIS A 59 0.36 -13.29 5.75
C HIS A 59 -1.10 -13.23 6.24
N GLY A 60 -1.98 -14.01 5.61
CA GLY A 60 -3.41 -14.08 5.92
C GLY A 60 -4.28 -13.07 5.15
N ASN A 61 -5.60 -13.29 5.21
CA ASN A 61 -6.61 -12.51 4.48
C ASN A 61 -7.49 -11.63 5.38
N PHE A 62 -7.25 -11.61 6.69
CA PHE A 62 -7.98 -10.79 7.67
C PHE A 62 -9.52 -10.93 7.58
N LYS A 63 -10.02 -12.13 7.26
CA LYS A 63 -11.46 -12.42 7.06
C LYS A 63 -12.11 -11.67 5.89
N ILE A 64 -11.30 -11.12 4.98
CA ILE A 64 -11.77 -10.53 3.73
C ILE A 64 -11.83 -11.64 2.69
N ASP A 65 -13.02 -11.90 2.16
CA ASP A 65 -13.22 -12.87 1.10
C ASP A 65 -12.62 -12.37 -0.22
N GLY A 66 -11.95 -13.27 -0.94
CA GLY A 66 -11.24 -12.93 -2.18
C GLY A 66 -10.10 -11.91 -2.03
N ALA A 67 -9.58 -11.71 -0.82
CA ALA A 67 -8.54 -10.71 -0.56
C ALA A 67 -7.30 -10.88 -1.42
N LYS A 68 -6.79 -9.77 -1.96
CA LYS A 68 -5.50 -9.67 -2.64
C LYS A 68 -4.67 -8.56 -2.02
N LEU A 69 -3.38 -8.49 -2.33
CA LEU A 69 -2.54 -7.38 -1.87
C LEU A 69 -3.12 -6.02 -2.31
N LEU A 70 -3.50 -5.93 -3.58
CA LEU A 70 -4.25 -4.82 -4.17
C LEU A 70 -5.22 -5.36 -5.22
N VAL A 71 -6.48 -4.96 -5.15
CA VAL A 71 -7.50 -5.22 -6.18
C VAL A 71 -7.89 -3.89 -6.82
N PRO A 72 -7.61 -3.67 -8.11
CA PRO A 72 -8.03 -2.46 -8.81
C PRO A 72 -9.55 -2.22 -8.66
N GLY A 73 -9.94 -1.00 -8.31
CA GLY A 73 -11.33 -0.60 -8.12
C GLY A 73 -12.03 -1.13 -6.87
N GLN A 74 -11.40 -2.01 -6.09
CA GLN A 74 -11.99 -2.64 -4.89
C GLN A 74 -11.09 -2.45 -3.65
N PRO A 75 -11.08 -1.25 -3.05
CA PRO A 75 -10.30 -0.95 -1.84
C PRO A 75 -10.57 -1.91 -0.68
N GLU A 76 -11.81 -2.34 -0.50
CA GLU A 76 -12.26 -3.24 0.56
C GLU A 76 -11.71 -4.67 0.45
N LYS A 77 -11.24 -5.07 -0.75
CA LYS A 77 -10.57 -6.37 -0.97
C LYS A 77 -9.04 -6.27 -0.96
N SER A 78 -8.50 -5.08 -0.71
CA SER A 78 -7.07 -4.79 -0.80
C SER A 78 -6.40 -4.81 0.56
N ILE A 79 -5.56 -5.81 0.81
CA ILE A 79 -4.88 -6.02 2.10
C ILE A 79 -3.95 -4.86 2.47
N ILE A 80 -3.31 -4.20 1.51
CA ILE A 80 -2.45 -3.03 1.81
C ILE A 80 -3.24 -1.97 2.58
N LEU A 81 -4.45 -1.66 2.13
CA LEU A 81 -5.29 -0.65 2.76
C LEU A 81 -5.80 -1.10 4.13
N GLU A 82 -6.21 -2.36 4.26
CA GLU A 82 -6.68 -2.90 5.55
C GLU A 82 -5.58 -2.81 6.61
N ARG A 83 -4.35 -3.20 6.25
CA ARG A 83 -3.23 -3.21 7.20
C ARG A 83 -2.79 -1.81 7.63
N MET A 84 -3.00 -0.78 6.81
CA MET A 84 -2.76 0.62 7.18
C MET A 84 -3.73 1.14 8.25
N LYS A 85 -4.96 0.59 8.31
CA LYS A 85 -5.99 0.98 9.28
C LYS A 85 -5.85 0.29 10.63
N MET A 86 -5.15 -0.84 10.65
CA MET A 86 -5.04 -1.67 11.85
C MET A 86 -4.09 -1.06 12.89
N THR A 87 -4.42 -1.25 14.17
CA THR A 87 -3.51 -0.97 15.30
C THR A 87 -3.16 -2.26 16.09
N THR A 88 -3.80 -3.37 15.75
CA THR A 88 -3.64 -4.69 16.37
C THR A 88 -2.56 -5.53 15.68
N LEU A 89 -2.55 -6.84 15.95
CA LEU A 89 -1.79 -7.82 15.17
C LEU A 89 -2.22 -7.73 13.70
N GLY A 90 -1.26 -7.68 12.78
CA GLY A 90 -1.51 -7.49 11.34
C GLY A 90 -1.24 -6.07 10.82
N ARG A 91 -1.14 -5.07 11.70
CA ARG A 91 -0.87 -3.68 11.29
C ARG A 91 0.41 -3.52 10.48
N MET A 92 0.41 -2.49 9.64
CA MET A 92 1.62 -1.96 9.02
C MET A 92 1.76 -0.46 9.29
N PRO A 93 2.98 0.03 9.58
CA PRO A 93 4.21 -0.75 9.79
C PRO A 93 4.17 -1.56 11.12
N HIS A 94 4.94 -2.65 11.18
CA HIS A 94 5.06 -3.47 12.39
C HIS A 94 5.78 -2.75 13.55
N ILE A 95 6.64 -1.80 13.20
CA ILE A 95 7.45 -0.99 14.12
C ILE A 95 7.12 0.50 13.94
N GLY A 96 7.43 1.31 14.95
CA GLY A 96 7.15 2.75 14.93
C GLY A 96 5.75 3.10 15.41
N SER A 97 5.13 4.09 14.76
CA SER A 97 3.83 4.65 15.16
C SER A 97 2.73 3.60 15.26
N ARG A 98 1.82 3.81 16.20
CA ARG A 98 0.54 3.08 16.33
C ARG A 98 -0.67 3.96 15.99
N VAL A 99 -0.42 5.21 15.60
CA VAL A 99 -1.44 6.16 15.19
C VAL A 99 -1.66 5.98 13.68
N VAL A 100 -2.92 5.83 13.29
CA VAL A 100 -3.31 5.73 11.89
C VAL A 100 -3.18 7.10 11.23
N ASP A 101 -2.54 7.15 10.06
CA ASP A 101 -2.53 8.34 9.20
C ASP A 101 -3.80 8.32 8.34
N ASP A 102 -4.87 8.92 8.84
CA ASP A 102 -6.18 8.90 8.18
C ASP A 102 -6.14 9.56 6.79
N GLN A 103 -5.32 10.61 6.61
CA GLN A 103 -5.16 11.28 5.32
C GLN A 103 -4.52 10.34 4.30
N ALA A 104 -3.47 9.62 4.69
CA ALA A 104 -2.81 8.67 3.81
C ALA A 104 -3.67 7.43 3.54
N VAL A 105 -4.43 6.95 4.52
CA VAL A 105 -5.42 5.88 4.33
C VAL A 105 -6.46 6.28 3.30
N GLN A 106 -7.01 7.49 3.42
CA GLN A 106 -8.00 8.00 2.47
C GLN A 106 -7.41 8.16 1.06
N LEU A 107 -6.18 8.70 0.96
CA LEU A 107 -5.48 8.84 -0.31
C LEU A 107 -5.28 7.47 -1.00
N VAL A 108 -4.79 6.46 -0.27
CA VAL A 108 -4.56 5.12 -0.83
C VAL A 108 -5.89 4.44 -1.19
N HIS A 109 -6.94 4.65 -0.39
CA HIS A 109 -8.29 4.19 -0.73
C HIS A 109 -8.75 4.76 -2.08
N ASP A 110 -8.67 6.08 -2.25
CA ASP A 110 -9.17 6.75 -3.44
C ASP A 110 -8.32 6.43 -4.68
N TRP A 111 -7.01 6.26 -4.49
CA TRP A 111 -6.14 5.75 -5.53
C TRP A 111 -6.57 4.35 -5.98
N ILE A 112 -6.73 3.39 -5.07
CA ILE A 112 -7.15 2.01 -5.41
C ILE A 112 -8.51 2.01 -6.11
N LYS A 113 -9.46 2.81 -5.62
CA LYS A 113 -10.80 2.96 -6.20
C LYS A 113 -10.76 3.49 -7.63
N GLY A 114 -9.80 4.35 -7.95
CA GLY A 114 -9.61 4.93 -9.28
C GLY A 114 -8.89 4.03 -10.28
N LEU A 115 -8.28 2.92 -9.84
CA LEU A 115 -7.62 1.96 -10.73
C LEU A 115 -8.64 1.20 -11.58
N LYS A 116 -8.29 0.93 -12.84
CA LYS A 116 -9.08 0.15 -13.80
C LYS A 116 -8.40 -1.17 -14.13
#